data_AF-A0A9X3S2J3-F1
#
_entry.id   AF-A0A9X3S2J3-F1
#
_cell.length_a   1.000
_cell.length_b   1.000
_cell.length_c   1.000
_cell.angle_alpha   90.00
_cell.angle_beta   90.00
_cell.angle_gamma   90.00
#
_symmetry.space_group_name_H-M   'P 1'
#
loop_
_entity.id
_entity.type
_entity.pdbx_description
1 polymer ?
#
loop_
_entity_poly.entity_id
_entity_poly.type
_entity_poly.pdbx_seq_one_letter_code
_entity_poly.pdbx_strand_id
1 'polypeptide(L)'
;MPTAEEPRILVIANRTASTPRLLHEIGERAGTGATFTLLIPPDHGEHSDWSPEVALELVGRAAGADVASMASGEDPLDTVHRAVSDGEFDELIVCTAPAHLARWVHHDLPHRLQHLGLPVMVIAPDDAPIPGHVSQAMPETVTFALPGGGGEF
;
A
#
# COMPACT_ATOMS: atom_id res chain seq x y z
N MET A 1 4.56 -11.85 29.33
CA MET A 1 5.21 -10.72 28.61
C MET A 1 4.57 -10.72 27.25
N PRO A 2 3.89 -9.65 26.78
CA PRO A 2 3.19 -9.68 25.49
C PRO A 2 4.19 -10.10 24.40
N THR A 3 3.80 -11.14 23.67
CA THR A 3 4.54 -11.86 22.64
C THR A 3 4.78 -10.93 21.46
N ALA A 4 6.00 -10.92 20.90
CA ALA A 4 6.41 -10.05 19.78
C ALA A 4 5.29 -9.90 18.75
N GLU A 5 4.68 -8.72 18.73
CA GLU A 5 3.47 -8.41 17.99
C GLU A 5 3.75 -8.51 16.49
N GLU A 6 3.07 -9.44 15.81
CA GLU A 6 3.07 -9.60 14.36
C GLU A 6 2.57 -8.29 13.74
N PRO A 7 3.43 -7.49 13.06
CA PRO A 7 3.03 -6.18 12.60
C PRO A 7 1.90 -6.32 11.57
N ARG A 8 0.82 -5.57 11.78
CA ARG A 8 -0.36 -5.61 10.91
C ARG A 8 -0.23 -4.51 9.87
N ILE A 9 -0.07 -4.92 8.62
CA ILE A 9 0.26 -4.03 7.52
C ILE A 9 -0.93 -3.93 6.56
N LEU A 10 -1.41 -2.70 6.36
CA LEU A 10 -2.44 -2.43 5.36
C LEU A 10 -1.78 -2.11 4.02
N VAL A 11 -1.98 -2.98 3.04
CA VAL A 11 -1.51 -2.83 1.67
C VAL A 11 -2.62 -2.21 0.82
N ILE A 12 -2.39 -1.00 0.31
CA ILE A 12 -3.29 -0.32 -0.62
C ILE A 12 -2.74 -0.49 -2.02
N ALA A 13 -3.36 -1.35 -2.82
CA ALA A 13 -2.96 -1.62 -4.19
C ALA A 13 -4.18 -1.94 -5.05
N ASN A 14 -4.14 -1.51 -6.32
CA ASN A 14 -5.14 -1.90 -7.32
C ASN A 14 -4.40 -2.73 -8.39
N ARG A 15 -4.32 -2.28 -9.64
CA ARG A 15 -3.57 -2.92 -10.75
C ARG A 15 -2.08 -3.15 -10.46
N THR A 16 -1.56 -2.52 -9.41
CA THR A 16 -0.20 -2.61 -8.90
C THR A 16 0.02 -3.78 -7.92
N ALA A 17 -1.05 -4.49 -7.55
CA ALA A 17 -0.95 -5.65 -6.65
C ALA A 17 -0.06 -6.77 -7.22
N SER A 18 -0.03 -6.90 -8.56
CA SER A 18 0.80 -7.86 -9.28
C SER A 18 2.23 -7.38 -9.52
N THR A 19 2.61 -6.19 -9.04
CA THR A 19 3.94 -5.65 -9.25
C THR A 19 4.97 -6.49 -8.46
N PRO A 20 6.04 -6.99 -9.10
CA PRO A 20 7.03 -7.85 -8.45
C PRO A 20 7.69 -7.18 -7.24
N ARG A 21 7.85 -5.85 -7.30
CA ARG A 21 8.41 -5.04 -6.22
C ARG A 21 7.55 -5.02 -4.96
N LEU A 22 6.22 -4.94 -5.12
CA LEU A 22 5.29 -5.04 -4.00
C LEU A 22 5.31 -6.46 -3.41
N LEU A 23 5.26 -7.47 -4.28
CA LEU A 23 5.29 -8.88 -3.85
C LEU A 23 6.59 -9.22 -3.13
N HIS A 24 7.73 -8.69 -3.56
CA HIS A 24 9.02 -8.86 -2.89
C HIS A 24 9.00 -8.26 -1.48
N GLU A 25 8.55 -7.02 -1.32
CA GLU A 25 8.46 -6.34 -0.03
C GLU A 25 7.52 -7.09 0.93
N ILE A 26 6.37 -7.54 0.43
CA ILE A 26 5.43 -8.35 1.21
C ILE A 26 6.07 -9.67 1.64
N GLY A 27 6.80 -10.35 0.75
CA GLY A 27 7.46 -11.61 1.08
C GLY A 27 8.57 -11.47 2.13
N GLU A 28 9.41 -10.43 2.02
CA GLU A 28 10.45 -10.13 3.00
C GLU A 28 9.84 -9.90 4.39
N ARG A 29 8.75 -9.10 4.47
CA ARG A 29 8.07 -8.79 5.72
C ARG A 29 7.27 -9.98 6.27
N ALA A 30 6.67 -10.78 5.40
CA ALA A 30 5.99 -12.01 5.80
C ALA A 30 6.95 -13.01 6.47
N GLY A 31 8.19 -13.08 5.99
CA GLY A 31 9.25 -13.88 6.62
C GLY A 31 9.56 -13.49 8.07
N THR A 32 9.16 -12.29 8.50
CA THR A 32 9.30 -11.81 9.88
C THR A 32 8.05 -12.04 10.76
N GLY A 33 6.96 -12.55 10.17
CA GLY A 33 5.67 -12.75 10.85
C GLY A 33 4.67 -11.61 10.68
N ALA A 34 4.82 -10.74 9.67
CA ALA A 34 3.85 -9.68 9.41
C ALA A 34 2.52 -10.22 8.84
N THR A 35 1.40 -9.62 9.23
CA THR A 35 0.08 -9.91 8.66
C THR A 35 -0.30 -8.81 7.66
N PHE A 36 -0.86 -9.19 6.52
CA PHE A 36 -1.22 -8.24 5.45
C PHE A 36 -2.72 -8.20 5.24
N THR A 37 -3.24 -7.01 4.98
CA THR A 37 -4.61 -6.79 4.48
C THR A 37 -4.54 -5.99 3.19
N LEU A 38 -5.22 -6.44 2.15
CA LEU A 38 -5.25 -5.79 0.84
C LEU A 38 -6.50 -4.93 0.71
N LEU A 39 -6.33 -3.61 0.62
CA LEU A 39 -7.37 -2.67 0.26
C LEU A 39 -7.25 -2.31 -1.22
N ILE A 40 -8.34 -2.54 -1.94
CA ILE A 40 -8.44 -2.24 -3.37
C ILE A 40 -9.31 -0.99 -3.53
N PRO A 41 -8.73 0.17 -3.86
CA PRO A 41 -9.52 1.37 -4.15
C PRO A 41 -10.33 1.17 -5.44
N PRO A 42 -11.52 1.77 -5.59
CA PRO A 42 -12.34 1.58 -6.78
C PRO A 42 -11.67 2.29 -7.97
N ASP A 43 -11.48 1.56 -9.07
CA ASP A 43 -11.04 2.14 -10.35
C ASP A 43 -12.29 2.35 -11.21
N HIS A 44 -12.54 3.60 -11.62
CA HIS A 44 -13.67 3.92 -12.51
C HIS A 44 -13.41 3.53 -13.98
N GLY A 45 -12.31 2.83 -14.27
CA GLY A 45 -11.96 2.36 -15.61
C GLY A 45 -12.60 1.00 -15.90
N GLU A 46 -13.38 0.93 -16.97
CA GLU A 46 -13.89 -0.32 -17.53
C GLU A 46 -12.74 -1.12 -18.16
N HIS A 47 -12.00 -1.88 -17.36
CA HIS A 47 -10.97 -2.81 -17.88
C HIS A 47 -11.17 -4.19 -17.24
N SER A 48 -11.59 -5.13 -18.08
CA SER A 48 -12.03 -6.48 -17.69
C SER A 48 -10.89 -7.48 -17.42
N ASP A 49 -9.63 -7.07 -17.50
CA ASP A 49 -8.45 -7.96 -17.43
C ASP A 49 -7.88 -8.11 -16.00
N TRP A 50 -8.41 -7.35 -15.03
CA TRP A 50 -7.90 -7.34 -13.66
C TRP A 50 -9.04 -7.57 -12.67
N SER A 51 -8.90 -8.61 -11.83
CA SER A 51 -9.86 -8.96 -10.78
C SER A 51 -9.24 -8.84 -9.40
N PRO A 52 -9.98 -8.32 -8.40
CA PRO A 52 -9.49 -8.21 -7.02
C PRO A 52 -9.09 -9.57 -6.42
N GLU A 53 -9.76 -10.63 -6.85
CA GLU A 53 -9.46 -12.02 -6.44
C GLU A 53 -8.06 -12.46 -6.86
N VAL A 54 -7.63 -12.11 -8.08
CA VAL A 54 -6.29 -12.43 -8.59
C VAL A 54 -5.22 -11.66 -7.81
N ALA A 55 -5.50 -10.39 -7.49
CA ALA A 55 -4.62 -9.59 -6.66
C ALA A 55 -4.43 -10.20 -5.26
N LEU A 56 -5.53 -10.67 -4.65
CA LEU A 56 -5.48 -11.33 -3.35
C LEU A 56 -4.68 -12.62 -3.38
N GLU A 57 -4.87 -13.45 -4.42
CA GLU A 57 -4.11 -14.69 -4.60
C GLU A 57 -2.60 -14.42 -4.74
N LEU A 58 -2.21 -13.43 -5.56
CA LEU A 58 -0.81 -13.07 -5.76
C LEU A 58 -0.17 -12.54 -4.47
N VAL A 59 -0.87 -11.65 -3.78
CA VAL A 59 -0.39 -11.06 -2.53
C VAL A 59 -0.33 -12.12 -1.42
N GLY A 60 -1.35 -12.98 -1.30
CA GLY A 60 -1.34 -14.10 -0.35
C GLY A 60 -0.23 -15.09 -0.63
N ARG A 61 0.06 -15.37 -1.90
CA ARG A 61 1.21 -16.21 -2.29
C ARG A 61 2.54 -15.57 -1.92
N ALA A 62 2.69 -14.27 -2.11
CA ALA A 62 3.90 -13.55 -1.70
C ALA A 62 4.07 -13.50 -0.18
N ALA A 63 2.97 -13.28 0.55
CA ALA A 63 2.94 -13.31 2.01
C ALA A 63 3.09 -14.75 2.57
N GLY A 64 2.91 -15.78 1.76
CA GLY A 64 2.86 -17.17 2.23
C GLY A 64 1.73 -17.43 3.24
N ALA A 65 0.71 -16.56 3.28
CA ALA A 65 -0.38 -16.55 4.25
C ALA A 65 -1.69 -16.11 3.58
N ASP A 66 -2.82 -16.42 4.24
CA ASP A 66 -4.12 -15.91 3.80
C ASP A 66 -4.20 -14.40 4.08
N VAL A 67 -4.44 -13.63 3.03
CA VAL A 67 -4.50 -12.17 3.10
C VAL A 67 -5.94 -11.75 3.10
N ALA A 68 -6.34 -10.95 4.09
CA ALA A 68 -7.69 -10.40 4.14
C ALA A 68 -7.83 -9.31 3.07
N SER A 69 -9.00 -9.21 2.44
CA SER A 69 -9.32 -8.08 1.56
C SER A 69 -10.26 -7.11 2.28
N MET A 70 -9.99 -5.82 2.16
CA MET A 70 -10.82 -4.74 2.69
C MET A 70 -11.52 -4.02 1.53
N ALA A 71 -12.84 -3.96 1.58
CA ALA A 71 -13.63 -3.19 0.63
C ALA A 71 -13.35 -1.69 0.83
N SER A 72 -13.02 -1.00 -0.26
CA SER A 72 -13.01 0.46 -0.25
C SER A 72 -14.46 0.98 -0.19
N GLY A 73 -14.73 1.87 0.77
CA GLY A 73 -15.99 2.59 0.83
C GLY A 73 -16.08 3.67 -0.27
N GLU A 74 -16.95 4.65 -0.05
CA GLU A 74 -17.13 5.79 -0.96
C GLU A 74 -15.83 6.63 -1.12
N ASP A 75 -15.03 6.70 -0.05
CA ASP A 75 -13.68 7.25 -0.07
C ASP A 75 -12.69 6.20 0.47
N PRO A 76 -11.74 5.68 -0.35
CA PRO A 76 -10.79 4.66 0.09
C PRO A 76 -9.87 5.20 1.18
N LEU A 77 -9.55 6.50 1.15
CA LEU A 77 -8.68 7.13 2.13
C LEU A 77 -9.36 7.29 3.50
N ASP A 78 -10.65 7.65 3.53
CA ASP A 78 -11.44 7.64 4.77
C ASP A 78 -11.54 6.23 5.38
N THR A 79 -11.77 5.22 4.53
CA THR A 79 -11.82 3.81 4.95
C THR A 79 -10.52 3.40 5.64
N VAL A 80 -9.39 3.71 5.00
CA VAL A 80 -8.03 3.50 5.54
C VAL A 80 -7.84 4.24 6.85
N HIS A 81 -8.21 5.53 6.89
CA HIS A 81 -8.03 6.36 8.06
C HIS A 81 -8.79 5.81 9.26
N ARG A 82 -10.02 5.34 9.04
CA ARG A 82 -10.84 4.72 10.07
C ARG A 82 -10.21 3.43 10.59
N ALA A 83 -9.78 2.54 9.70
CA ALA A 83 -9.23 1.25 10.09
C ALA A 83 -7.89 1.40 10.85
N VAL A 84 -7.06 2.36 10.42
CA VAL A 84 -5.85 2.77 11.15
C VAL A 84 -6.19 3.37 12.52
N SER A 85 -7.18 4.28 12.58
CA SER A 85 -7.57 4.94 13.83
C SER A 85 -8.17 3.97 14.86
N ASP A 86 -8.74 2.85 14.41
CA ASP A 86 -9.23 1.77 15.27
C ASP A 86 -8.09 0.93 15.86
N GLY A 87 -6.84 1.12 15.40
CA GLY A 87 -5.68 0.38 15.84
C GLY A 87 -5.59 -1.03 15.24
N GLU A 88 -6.24 -1.24 14.09
CA GLU A 88 -6.19 -2.51 13.35
C GLU A 88 -4.83 -2.72 12.66
N PHE A 89 -4.09 -1.64 12.38
CA PHE A 89 -2.84 -1.66 11.63
C PHE A 89 -1.75 -0.83 12.30
N ASP A 90 -0.51 -1.29 12.16
CA ASP A 90 0.70 -0.69 12.70
C ASP A 90 1.51 0.02 11.59
N GLU A 91 1.36 -0.41 10.34
CA GLU A 91 2.05 0.17 9.18
C GLU A 91 1.15 0.21 7.93
N LEU A 92 1.44 1.13 7.03
CA LEU A 92 0.79 1.22 5.72
C LEU A 92 1.77 0.99 4.58
N ILE A 93 1.38 0.23 3.57
CA ILE A 93 2.08 0.12 2.29
C ILE A 93 1.14 0.57 1.19
N VAL A 94 1.51 1.59 0.43
CA VAL A 94 0.74 2.13 -0.69
C VAL A 94 1.48 1.84 -1.98
N CYS A 95 0.95 0.92 -2.80
CA CYS A 95 1.46 0.68 -4.13
C CYS A 95 0.56 1.37 -5.16
N THR A 96 0.99 2.52 -5.67
CA THR A 96 0.19 3.32 -6.60
C THR A 96 1.06 4.02 -7.63
N ALA A 97 0.50 4.28 -8.80
CA ALA A 97 1.20 5.01 -9.84
C ALA A 97 1.47 6.47 -9.40
N PRO A 98 2.61 7.08 -9.77
CA PRO A 98 2.95 8.45 -9.37
C PRO A 98 1.89 9.49 -9.76
N ALA A 99 1.22 9.29 -10.90
CA ALA A 99 0.13 10.14 -11.36
C ALA A 99 -1.09 10.10 -10.42
N HIS A 100 -1.39 8.94 -9.84
CA HIS A 100 -2.50 8.80 -8.91
C HIS A 100 -2.12 9.36 -7.53
N LEU A 101 -0.89 9.15 -7.09
CA LEU A 101 -0.35 9.75 -5.88
C LEU A 101 -0.38 11.29 -5.93
N ALA A 102 -0.05 11.88 -7.09
CA ALA A 102 -0.15 13.32 -7.29
C ALA A 102 -1.58 13.84 -7.12
N ARG A 103 -2.58 13.09 -7.59
CA ARG A 103 -3.99 13.43 -7.39
C ARG A 103 -4.38 13.39 -5.90
N TRP A 104 -3.86 12.43 -5.14
CA TRP A 104 -4.12 12.32 -3.71
C TRP A 104 -3.51 13.48 -2.92
N VAL A 105 -2.29 13.90 -3.27
CA VAL A 105 -1.67 15.11 -2.68
C VAL A 105 -2.53 16.35 -2.94
N HIS A 106 -3.06 16.51 -4.15
CA HIS A 106 -3.99 17.61 -4.46
C HIS A 106 -5.30 17.55 -3.66
N HIS A 107 -5.66 16.38 -3.13
CA HIS A 107 -6.86 16.14 -2.33
C HIS A 107 -6.58 16.11 -0.82
N ASP A 108 -5.49 16.75 -0.38
CA ASP A 108 -5.15 16.92 1.05
C ASP A 108 -4.75 15.61 1.78
N LEU A 109 -4.35 14.57 1.03
CA LEU A 109 -3.77 13.34 1.59
C LEU A 109 -2.65 13.58 2.63
N PRO A 110 -1.64 14.46 2.41
CA PRO A 110 -0.55 14.59 3.38
C PRO A 110 -1.03 15.01 4.77
N HIS A 111 -2.01 15.92 4.85
CA HIS A 111 -2.58 16.33 6.13
C HIS A 111 -3.34 15.18 6.81
N ARG A 112 -4.04 14.34 6.04
CA ARG A 112 -4.69 13.13 6.59
C ARG A 112 -3.67 12.12 7.09
N LEU A 113 -2.58 11.88 6.36
CA LEU A 113 -1.51 10.95 6.78
C LEU A 113 -0.79 11.44 8.04
N GLN A 114 -0.57 12.75 8.17
CA GLN A 114 -0.03 13.33 9.41
C GLN A 114 -0.92 13.04 10.61
N HIS A 115 -2.24 13.05 10.42
CA HIS A 115 -3.19 12.74 11.48
C HIS A 115 -3.16 11.27 11.91
N LEU A 116 -2.81 10.36 10.99
CA LEU A 116 -2.65 8.94 11.30
C LEU A 116 -1.46 8.67 12.23
N GLY A 117 -0.36 9.40 12.02
CA GLY A 117 0.87 9.20 12.80
C GLY A 117 1.57 7.86 12.58
N LEU A 118 1.13 7.06 11.60
CA LEU A 118 1.72 5.77 11.25
C LEU A 118 2.77 5.89 10.14
N PRO A 119 3.78 4.99 10.12
CA PRO A 119 4.69 4.86 8.99
C PRO A 119 3.93 4.41 7.74
N VAL A 120 4.15 5.13 6.65
CA VAL A 120 3.52 4.88 5.35
C VAL A 120 4.63 4.65 4.32
N MET A 121 4.71 3.45 3.77
CA MET A 121 5.65 3.12 2.72
C MET A 121 4.97 3.23 1.36
N VAL A 122 5.49 4.09 0.47
CA VAL A 122 4.98 4.25 -0.89
C VAL A 122 5.89 3.50 -1.87
N ILE A 123 5.30 2.57 -2.63
CA ILE A 123 5.98 1.77 -3.65
C ILE A 123 5.43 2.17 -5.02
N ALA A 124 6.31 2.70 -5.88
CA ALA A 124 5.95 2.93 -7.28
C ALA A 124 5.94 1.59 -8.04
N PRO A 125 4.90 1.32 -8.86
CA PRO A 125 4.80 0.08 -9.63
C PRO A 125 5.82 -0.02 -10.77
N ASP A 126 6.36 1.13 -11.19
CA ASP A 126 7.36 1.29 -12.24
C ASP A 126 8.51 2.15 -11.70
N ASP A 127 9.64 2.20 -12.41
CA ASP A 127 10.79 3.04 -12.07
C ASP A 127 10.50 4.55 -12.29
N ALA A 128 9.31 4.89 -12.80
CA ALA A 128 8.84 6.25 -12.94
C ALA A 128 9.12 7.09 -11.68
N PRO A 129 9.91 8.17 -11.80
CA PRO A 129 10.30 8.97 -10.65
C PRO A 129 9.06 9.62 -10.03
N ILE A 130 8.96 9.53 -8.71
CA ILE A 130 7.93 10.26 -7.98
C ILE A 130 8.23 11.75 -8.14
N PRO A 131 7.25 12.56 -8.61
CA PRO A 131 7.48 13.98 -8.80
C PRO A 131 7.95 14.64 -7.51
N GLY A 132 8.99 15.48 -7.58
CA GLY A 132 9.57 16.11 -6.38
C GLY A 132 8.55 16.86 -5.53
N HIS A 133 7.59 17.55 -6.16
CA HIS A 133 6.51 18.25 -5.45
C HIS A 133 5.57 17.30 -4.69
N VAL A 134 5.40 16.05 -5.14
CA VAL A 134 4.62 15.02 -4.44
C VAL A 134 5.39 14.53 -3.24
N SER A 135 6.67 14.19 -3.42
CA SER A 135 7.52 13.72 -2.32
C SER A 135 7.72 14.77 -1.24
N GLN A 136 7.91 16.04 -1.62
CA GLN A 136 8.07 17.17 -0.69
C GLN A 136 6.79 17.56 0.05
N ALA A 137 5.62 17.25 -0.51
CA ALA A 137 4.34 17.53 0.14
C ALA A 137 3.98 16.47 1.18
N MET A 138 4.61 15.28 1.15
CA MET A 138 4.34 14.22 2.11
C MET A 138 5.03 14.48 3.45
N PRO A 139 4.44 14.00 4.56
CA PRO A 139 5.07 14.07 5.87
C PRO A 139 6.25 13.13 6.01
N GLU A 140 7.06 13.35 7.05
CA GLU A 140 8.25 12.55 7.38
C GLU A 140 7.94 11.08 7.70
N THR A 141 6.71 10.77 8.09
CA THR A 141 6.23 9.39 8.29
C THR A 141 6.08 8.62 6.97
N VAL A 142 6.08 9.31 5.82
CA VAL A 142 6.01 8.69 4.50
C VAL A 142 7.42 8.37 4.00
N THR A 143 7.71 7.09 3.83
CA THR A 143 8.92 6.59 3.20
C THR A 143 8.63 6.17 1.77
N PHE A 144 9.43 6.62 0.82
CA PHE A 144 9.35 6.14 -0.56
C PHE A 144 10.32 5.01 -0.75
N ALA A 145 9.86 3.88 -1.28
CA ALA A 145 10.77 2.82 -1.71
C ALA A 145 11.69 3.40 -2.79
N LEU A 146 12.98 3.49 -2.49
CA LEU A 146 13.99 3.98 -3.43
C LEU A 146 13.93 3.14 -4.71
N PRO A 147 13.90 3.75 -5.91
CA PRO A 147 13.99 3.02 -7.17
C PRO A 147 15.23 2.11 -7.09
N GLY A 148 14.98 0.83 -6.88
CA GLY A 148 15.98 -0.18 -6.64
C GLY A 148 16.31 -0.77 -7.98
N GLY A 149 17.54 -0.50 -8.46
CA GLY A 149 18.05 -0.90 -9.76
C GLY A 149 17.60 -2.30 -10.14
N GLY A 150 16.94 -2.39 -11.30
CA GLY A 150 16.48 -3.64 -11.87
C GLY A 150 17.58 -4.69 -11.82
N GLY A 151 17.41 -5.65 -10.91
CA GLY A 151 17.91 -6.99 -11.15
C GLY A 151 17.10 -7.53 -12.32
N GLU A 152 17.75 -7.58 -13.48
CA GLU A 152 17.29 -8.26 -14.68
C GLU A 152 16.73 -9.64 -14.29
N PHE A 153 15.46 -9.89 -14.61
CA PHE A 153 14.89 -11.24 -14.69
C PHE A 153 14.72 -11.60 -16.16
#